data_AF-A0A6I4M6D6-F1
#
_entry.id   AF-A0A6I4M6D6-F1
#
_cell.length_a   1.000
_cell.length_b   1.000
_cell.length_c   1.000
_cell.angle_alpha   90.00
_cell.angle_beta   90.00
_cell.angle_gamma   90.00
#
_symmetry.space_group_name_H-M   'P 1'
#
loop_
_entity.id
_entity.type
_entity.pdbx_description
1 polymer ?
#
loop_
_entity_poly.entity_id
_entity_poly.type
_entity_poly.pdbx_seq_one_letter_code
_entity_poly.pdbx_strand_id
1 'polypeptide(L)'
;MACAVQATCAWVRLYAGDRLRTYTFIGFDFPETSFLTGDRGALHLTAASLAALGLLCGFLVLGRVPRAGAAVAACGLAATNLAALVFLFGAHPGRVRPAPPLPGAPRGGVVADASVGWEVRTMLIHPVWWTRIGRIDVRRERPAPGVCTVLVQTPAGTSPDASWPGHPAGRLPHATTSSTIRWVAWHDPSCDQ
;
A
#
# COMPACT_ATOMS: atom_id res chain seq x y z
N MET A 1 -7.93 36.03 6.07
CA MET A 1 -7.60 34.73 5.45
C MET A 1 -6.12 34.36 5.57
N ALA A 2 -5.17 35.27 5.28
CA ALA A 2 -3.73 34.97 5.36
C ALA A 2 -3.25 34.48 6.76
N CYS A 3 -3.69 35.11 7.86
CA CYS A 3 -3.31 34.68 9.21
C CYS A 3 -3.78 33.27 9.57
N ALA A 4 -4.98 32.87 9.11
CA ALA A 4 -5.51 31.53 9.38
C ALA A 4 -4.66 30.46 8.68
N VAL A 5 -4.30 30.69 7.41
CA VAL A 5 -3.44 29.76 6.66
C VAL A 5 -2.06 29.66 7.30
N GLN A 6 -1.46 30.78 7.70
CA GLN A 6 -0.15 30.76 8.36
C GLN A 6 -0.19 30.07 9.73
N ALA A 7 -1.24 30.29 10.52
CA ALA A 7 -1.43 29.61 11.80
C ALA A 7 -1.57 28.09 11.61
N THR A 8 -2.37 27.65 10.63
CA THR A 8 -2.51 26.22 10.32
C THR A 8 -1.20 25.61 9.82
N CYS A 9 -0.45 26.30 8.95
CA CYS A 9 0.86 25.84 8.48
C CYS A 9 1.88 25.71 9.62
N ALA A 10 1.90 26.68 10.53
CA ALA A 10 2.76 26.66 11.71
C ALA A 10 2.36 25.50 12.66
N TRP A 11 1.07 25.32 12.89
CA TRP A 11 0.54 24.23 13.71
C TRP A 11 0.88 22.86 13.15
N VAL A 12 0.68 22.64 11.85
CA VAL A 12 1.03 21.38 11.18
C VAL A 12 2.52 21.11 11.28
N ARG A 13 3.38 22.13 11.08
CA ARG A 13 4.83 21.97 11.24
C ARG A 13 5.23 21.61 12.67
N LEU A 14 4.61 22.23 13.67
CA LEU A 14 4.90 21.96 15.08
C LEU A 14 4.39 20.57 15.52
N TYR A 15 3.16 20.23 15.13
CA TYR A 15 2.53 18.96 15.50
C TYR A 15 3.15 17.76 14.77
N ALA A 16 3.35 17.88 13.46
CA ALA A 16 3.90 16.80 12.67
C ALA A 16 5.43 16.73 12.76
N GLY A 17 6.11 17.86 12.98
CA GLY A 17 7.55 17.93 13.29
C GLY A 17 8.41 17.05 12.39
N ASP A 18 9.23 16.20 13.00
CA ASP A 18 10.10 15.24 12.31
C ASP A 18 9.35 14.09 11.62
N ARG A 19 8.07 13.85 11.93
CA ARG A 19 7.25 12.85 11.22
C ARG A 19 7.08 13.21 9.76
N LEU A 20 7.04 14.51 9.42
CA LEU A 20 7.02 14.93 8.01
C LEU A 20 8.27 14.51 7.22
N ARG A 21 9.38 14.23 7.91
CA ARG A 21 10.66 13.83 7.29
C ARG A 21 10.97 12.34 7.42
N THR A 22 10.34 11.66 8.36
CA THR A 22 10.63 10.26 8.71
C THR A 22 9.49 9.30 8.38
N TYR A 23 8.29 9.80 8.06
CA TYR A 23 7.16 8.98 7.69
C TYR A 23 7.39 8.33 6.32
N THR A 24 7.30 6.99 6.29
CA THR A 24 7.34 6.22 5.05
C THR A 24 6.04 6.43 4.30
N PHE A 25 6.08 7.27 3.27
CA PHE A 25 4.94 7.54 2.40
C PHE A 25 4.55 6.28 1.64
N ILE A 26 3.32 5.82 1.83
CA ILE A 26 2.68 4.86 0.94
C ILE A 26 1.78 5.69 0.03
N GLY A 27 1.88 5.51 -1.29
CA GLY A 27 1.12 6.32 -2.27
C GLY A 27 -0.41 6.32 -2.09
N PHE A 28 -0.95 5.40 -1.29
CA PHE A 28 -2.36 5.33 -0.91
C PHE A 28 -2.76 6.27 0.23
N ASP A 29 -1.81 6.82 0.99
CA ASP A 29 -2.12 7.64 2.17
C ASP A 29 -2.66 9.02 1.78
N PHE A 30 -2.23 9.55 0.63
CA PHE A 30 -2.62 10.87 0.11
C PHE A 30 -2.89 10.80 -1.40
N PRO A 31 -4.02 10.19 -1.82
CA PRO A 31 -4.36 10.02 -3.22
C PRO A 31 -4.50 11.37 -3.96
N GLU A 32 -4.98 12.40 -3.25
CA GLU A 32 -5.17 13.75 -3.79
C GLU A 32 -3.83 14.42 -4.09
N THR A 33 -2.85 14.33 -3.19
CA THR A 33 -1.53 14.93 -3.45
C THR A 33 -0.86 14.23 -4.61
N SER A 34 -0.96 12.91 -4.69
CA SER A 34 -0.39 12.13 -5.78
C SER A 34 -1.02 12.46 -7.13
N PHE A 35 -2.34 12.69 -7.16
CA PHE A 35 -3.06 13.13 -8.36
C PHE A 35 -2.63 14.53 -8.78
N LEU A 36 -2.58 15.47 -7.84
CA LEU A 36 -2.24 16.87 -8.12
C LEU A 36 -0.80 17.08 -8.60
N THR A 37 0.12 16.19 -8.22
CA THR A 37 1.55 16.28 -8.56
C THR A 37 1.96 15.31 -9.67
N GLY A 38 1.12 14.31 -9.96
CA GLY A 38 1.45 13.22 -10.88
C GLY A 38 2.47 12.21 -10.33
N ASP A 39 2.89 12.34 -9.08
CA ASP A 39 3.91 11.50 -8.45
C ASP A 39 3.31 10.71 -7.27
N ARG A 40 3.29 9.38 -7.41
CA ARG A 40 2.77 8.45 -6.39
C ARG A 40 3.84 7.92 -5.43
N GLY A 41 5.09 8.33 -5.60
CA GLY A 41 6.23 7.89 -4.79
C GLY A 41 6.75 8.94 -3.81
N ALA A 42 6.32 10.20 -3.94
CA ALA A 42 6.79 11.28 -3.10
C ALA A 42 5.70 12.30 -2.74
N LEU A 43 5.86 12.92 -1.58
CA LEU A 43 4.94 13.94 -1.06
C LEU A 43 5.42 15.35 -1.43
N HIS A 44 4.97 15.88 -2.57
CA HIS A 44 5.32 17.24 -3.02
C HIS A 44 4.30 18.29 -2.53
N LEU A 45 4.33 18.59 -1.23
CA LEU A 45 3.34 19.48 -0.59
C LEU A 45 3.20 20.85 -1.27
N THR A 46 4.33 21.47 -1.66
CA THR A 46 4.32 22.78 -2.33
C THR A 46 3.65 22.71 -3.70
N ALA A 47 4.03 21.73 -4.52
CA ALA A 47 3.45 21.53 -5.85
C ALA A 47 1.96 21.20 -5.76
N ALA A 48 1.56 20.31 -4.85
CA ALA A 48 0.16 19.97 -4.59
C ALA A 48 -0.65 21.19 -4.16
N SER A 49 -0.10 22.03 -3.28
CA SER A 49 -0.76 23.26 -2.81
C SER A 49 -0.97 24.27 -3.93
N LEU A 50 0.04 24.45 -4.80
CA LEU A 50 -0.06 25.33 -5.97
C LEU A 50 -1.08 24.81 -6.98
N ALA A 51 -1.11 23.50 -7.23
CA ALA A 51 -2.10 22.88 -8.11
C ALA A 51 -3.53 23.03 -7.57
N ALA A 52 -3.73 22.78 -6.27
CA ALA A 52 -5.02 22.97 -5.61
C ALA A 52 -5.49 24.42 -5.66
N LEU A 53 -4.59 25.38 -5.42
CA LEU A 53 -4.90 26.80 -5.54
C LEU A 53 -5.26 27.19 -6.98
N GLY A 54 -4.54 26.65 -7.97
CA GLY A 54 -4.85 26.83 -9.38
C GLY A 54 -6.24 26.34 -9.75
N LEU A 55 -6.61 25.13 -9.31
CA LEU A 55 -7.96 24.57 -9.50
C LEU A 55 -9.03 25.44 -8.83
N LEU A 56 -8.80 25.87 -7.59
CA LEU A 56 -9.73 26.75 -6.87
C LEU A 56 -9.95 28.07 -7.62
N CYS A 57 -8.88 28.74 -8.03
CA CYS A 57 -8.96 29.95 -8.84
C CYS A 57 -9.70 29.71 -10.16
N GLY A 58 -9.42 28.58 -10.84
CA GLY A 58 -10.13 28.16 -12.04
C GLY A 58 -11.64 28.03 -11.82
N PHE A 59 -12.06 27.31 -10.77
CA PHE A 59 -13.48 27.15 -10.44
C PHE A 59 -14.16 28.46 -10.06
N LEU A 60 -13.46 29.36 -9.35
CA LEU A 60 -13.98 30.69 -9.05
C LEU A 60 -14.22 31.49 -10.32
N VAL A 61 -13.32 31.43 -11.31
CA VAL A 61 -13.48 32.09 -12.61
C VAL A 61 -14.63 31.46 -13.41
N LEU A 62 -14.70 30.13 -13.48
CA LEU A 62 -15.80 29.42 -14.16
C LEU A 62 -17.16 29.76 -13.55
N GLY A 63 -17.22 29.92 -12.23
CA GLY A 63 -18.42 30.35 -11.51
C GLY A 63 -18.91 31.76 -11.88
N ARG A 64 -18.08 32.59 -12.54
CA ARG A 64 -18.46 33.93 -13.01
C ARG A 64 -19.01 33.96 -14.43
N VAL A 65 -19.11 32.83 -15.12
CA VAL A 65 -19.68 32.78 -16.48
C VAL A 65 -21.16 33.20 -16.43
N PRO A 66 -21.58 34.22 -17.20
CA PRO A 66 -22.96 34.68 -17.21
C PRO A 66 -23.92 33.57 -17.62
N ARG A 67 -25.06 33.44 -16.93
CA ARG A 67 -26.15 32.48 -17.19
C ARG A 67 -25.83 30.99 -17.02
N ALA A 68 -24.55 30.59 -16.97
CA ALA A 68 -24.15 29.18 -16.89
C ALA A 68 -23.07 28.86 -15.84
N GLY A 69 -22.55 29.84 -15.09
CA GLY A 69 -21.38 29.67 -14.24
C GLY A 69 -21.45 28.51 -13.23
N ALA A 70 -22.60 28.30 -12.60
CA ALA A 70 -22.81 27.17 -11.69
C ALA A 70 -22.71 25.82 -12.42
N ALA A 71 -23.35 25.69 -13.58
CA ALA A 71 -23.30 24.46 -14.39
C ALA A 71 -21.89 24.19 -14.93
N VAL A 72 -21.19 25.24 -15.41
CA VAL A 72 -19.82 25.12 -15.92
C VAL A 72 -18.85 24.72 -14.80
N ALA A 73 -18.97 25.34 -13.62
CA ALA A 73 -18.15 24.98 -12.45
C ALA A 73 -18.43 23.54 -11.99
N ALA A 74 -19.70 23.12 -11.96
CA ALA A 74 -20.08 21.76 -11.62
C ALA A 74 -19.53 20.73 -12.62
N CYS A 75 -19.62 21.00 -13.92
CA CYS A 75 -19.02 20.17 -14.96
C CYS A 75 -17.50 20.07 -14.82
N GLY A 76 -16.83 21.19 -14.53
CA GLY A 76 -15.39 21.20 -14.27
C GLY A 76 -15.02 20.35 -13.06
N LEU A 77 -15.77 20.48 -11.95
CA LEU A 77 -15.55 19.68 -10.75
C LEU A 77 -15.76 18.19 -11.02
N ALA A 78 -16.81 17.84 -11.76
CA ALA A 78 -17.07 16.46 -12.18
C ALA A 78 -15.92 15.91 -13.04
N ALA A 79 -15.42 16.70 -14.00
CA ALA A 79 -14.29 16.31 -14.83
C ALA A 79 -12.99 16.11 -14.02
N THR A 80 -12.70 16.99 -13.05
CA THR A 80 -11.55 16.84 -12.16
C THR A 80 -11.65 15.58 -11.30
N ASN A 81 -12.84 15.29 -10.75
CA ASN A 81 -13.07 14.06 -9.98
C ASN A 81 -12.93 12.81 -10.87
N LEU A 82 -13.45 12.85 -12.10
CA LEU A 82 -13.28 11.75 -13.04
C LEU A 82 -11.80 11.53 -13.39
N ALA A 83 -11.04 12.60 -13.62
CA ALA A 83 -9.61 12.52 -13.86
C ALA A 83 -8.87 11.94 -12.66
N ALA A 84 -9.23 12.32 -11.43
CA ALA A 84 -8.68 11.75 -10.21
C ALA A 84 -9.00 10.26 -10.10
N LEU A 85 -10.24 9.84 -10.36
CA LEU A 85 -10.62 8.43 -10.37
C LEU A 85 -9.82 7.62 -11.41
N VAL A 86 -9.69 8.13 -12.64
CA VAL A 86 -8.89 7.48 -13.69
C VAL A 86 -7.43 7.40 -13.27
N PHE A 87 -6.87 8.44 -12.63
CA PHE A 87 -5.51 8.41 -12.13
C PHE A 87 -5.32 7.38 -11.00
N LEU A 88 -6.25 7.29 -10.06
CA LEU A 88 -6.15 6.39 -8.90
C LEU A 88 -6.36 4.93 -9.27
N PHE A 89 -7.34 4.65 -10.13
CA PHE A 89 -7.70 3.29 -10.53
C PHE A 89 -7.05 2.84 -11.84
N GLY A 90 -6.36 3.73 -12.55
CA GLY A 90 -5.63 3.45 -13.77
C GLY A 90 -4.49 2.45 -13.58
N ALA A 91 -4.06 1.84 -14.67
CA ALA A 91 -2.94 0.90 -14.65
C ALA A 91 -1.66 1.59 -14.18
N HIS A 92 -0.94 0.95 -13.24
CA HIS A 92 0.35 1.43 -12.76
C HIS A 92 1.35 0.28 -12.76
N PRO A 93 2.58 0.45 -13.31
CA PRO A 93 3.63 -0.56 -13.22
C PRO A 93 3.96 -1.03 -11.80
N GLY A 94 3.77 -0.18 -10.78
CA GLY A 94 3.97 -0.54 -9.37
C GLY A 94 2.76 -1.19 -8.68
N ARG A 95 1.70 -1.56 -9.40
CA ARG A 95 0.52 -2.18 -8.79
C ARG A 95 0.89 -3.54 -8.20
N VAL A 96 0.64 -3.69 -6.90
CA VAL A 96 0.75 -4.96 -6.20
C VAL A 96 -0.23 -5.95 -6.83
N ARG A 97 0.27 -7.01 -7.45
CA ARG A 97 -0.55 -8.06 -8.05
C ARG A 97 -0.82 -9.13 -7.00
N PRO A 98 -2.01 -9.77 -6.99
CA PRO A 98 -2.25 -10.93 -6.15
C PRO A 98 -1.14 -11.96 -6.35
N ALA A 99 -0.67 -12.55 -5.26
CA ALA A 99 0.23 -13.69 -5.38
C ALA A 99 -0.52 -14.87 -6.04
N PRO A 100 0.21 -15.79 -6.70
CA PRO A 100 -0.35 -17.10 -7.01
C PRO A 100 -0.93 -17.77 -5.75
N PRO A 101 -1.92 -18.67 -5.89
CA PRO A 101 -2.43 -19.45 -4.77
C PRO A 101 -1.30 -20.10 -3.97
N LEU A 102 -1.40 -20.06 -2.64
CA LEU A 102 -0.47 -20.75 -1.77
C LEU A 102 -0.71 -22.27 -1.81
N PRO A 103 0.34 -23.11 -1.64
CA PRO A 103 0.18 -24.55 -1.47
C PRO A 103 -0.70 -24.89 -0.25
N GLY A 104 -1.45 -25.99 -0.32
CA GLY A 104 -2.32 -26.46 0.77
C GLY A 104 -3.63 -25.67 0.98
N ALA A 105 -4.00 -24.79 0.04
CA ALA A 105 -5.24 -24.02 0.11
C ALA A 105 -6.51 -24.89 -0.06
N PRO A 106 -7.64 -24.62 0.64
CA PRO A 106 -7.86 -23.58 1.66
C PRO A 106 -7.92 -24.16 3.09
N ARG A 107 -6.83 -24.75 3.61
CA ARG A 107 -6.79 -25.28 4.99
C ARG A 107 -5.73 -24.59 5.87
N GLY A 108 -6.04 -24.53 7.16
CA GLY A 108 -5.18 -24.02 8.23
C GLY A 108 -4.83 -22.54 8.19
N GLY A 109 -4.06 -22.13 9.19
CA GLY A 109 -3.64 -20.75 9.41
C GLY A 109 -2.45 -20.35 8.56
N VAL A 110 -2.38 -19.07 8.23
CA VAL A 110 -1.26 -18.44 7.54
C VAL A 110 -0.67 -17.38 8.47
N VAL A 111 0.64 -17.38 8.64
CA VAL A 111 1.35 -16.35 9.41
C VAL A 111 2.46 -15.72 8.58
N ALA A 112 2.68 -14.43 8.76
CA ALA A 112 3.78 -13.70 8.17
C ALA A 112 4.84 -13.38 9.23
N ASP A 113 6.10 -13.62 8.91
CA ASP A 113 7.20 -13.16 9.73
C ASP A 113 7.15 -11.64 9.93
N ALA A 114 7.69 -11.16 11.05
CA ALA A 114 7.71 -9.76 11.40
C ALA A 114 8.53 -8.91 10.41
N SER A 115 9.46 -9.51 9.67
CA SER A 115 10.20 -8.85 8.59
C SER A 115 9.38 -8.66 7.31
N VAL A 116 8.36 -9.49 7.07
CA VAL A 116 7.58 -9.44 5.82
C VAL A 116 6.87 -8.09 5.67
N GLY A 117 7.22 -7.38 4.59
CA GLY A 117 6.65 -6.09 4.21
C GLY A 117 5.13 -6.14 3.99
N TRP A 118 4.50 -4.97 4.14
CA TRP A 118 3.04 -4.82 4.02
C TRP A 118 2.54 -5.23 2.63
N GLU A 119 3.35 -5.05 1.59
CA GLU A 119 3.04 -5.37 0.21
C GLU A 119 2.70 -6.85 0.04
N VAL A 120 3.51 -7.74 0.63
CA VAL A 120 3.30 -9.19 0.56
C VAL A 120 2.01 -9.58 1.29
N ARG A 121 1.70 -8.91 2.40
CA ARG A 121 0.42 -9.14 3.10
C ARG A 121 -0.75 -8.74 2.22
N THR A 122 -0.67 -7.59 1.55
CA THR A 122 -1.68 -7.13 0.58
C THR A 122 -1.81 -8.10 -0.60
N MET A 123 -0.71 -8.62 -1.14
CA MET A 123 -0.72 -9.63 -2.21
C MET A 123 -1.50 -10.90 -1.83
N LEU A 124 -1.58 -11.21 -0.54
CA LEU A 124 -2.12 -12.47 -0.02
C LEU A 124 -3.55 -12.35 0.53
N ILE A 125 -4.10 -11.14 0.69
CA ILE A 125 -5.48 -10.93 1.19
C ILE A 125 -6.50 -11.80 0.43
N HIS A 126 -6.39 -11.85 -0.89
CA HIS A 126 -7.29 -12.67 -1.72
C HIS A 126 -6.87 -14.15 -1.77
N PRO A 127 -5.59 -14.50 -2.02
CA PRO A 127 -5.14 -15.88 -1.99
C PRO A 127 -5.39 -16.65 -0.69
N VAL A 128 -5.57 -15.99 0.46
CA VAL A 128 -5.79 -16.63 1.77
C VAL A 128 -7.13 -16.28 2.40
N TRP A 129 -8.13 -15.95 1.59
CA TRP A 129 -9.45 -15.44 2.02
C TRP A 129 -10.15 -16.23 3.13
N TRP A 130 -9.84 -17.52 3.31
CA TRP A 130 -10.42 -18.41 4.34
C TRP A 130 -9.82 -18.22 5.74
N THR A 131 -8.69 -17.52 5.86
CA THR A 131 -8.00 -17.30 7.14
C THR A 131 -7.49 -15.88 7.28
N ARG A 132 -7.25 -15.46 8.53
CA ARG A 132 -6.48 -14.26 8.81
C ARG A 132 -4.99 -14.53 8.64
N ILE A 133 -4.24 -13.54 8.17
CA ILE A 133 -2.77 -13.56 8.16
C ILE A 133 -2.29 -13.13 9.55
N GLY A 134 -1.83 -14.08 10.35
CA GLY A 134 -1.20 -13.80 11.65
C GLY A 134 0.20 -13.19 11.49
N ARG A 135 0.77 -12.75 12.61
CA ARG A 135 2.16 -12.26 12.67
C ARG A 135 2.95 -13.16 13.62
N ILE A 136 4.19 -13.47 13.25
CA ILE A 136 5.14 -14.23 14.08
C ILE A 136 6.53 -13.61 13.93
N ASP A 137 7.40 -13.74 14.93
CA ASP A 137 8.86 -13.56 14.75
C ASP A 137 9.50 -14.94 14.67
N VAL A 138 9.82 -15.40 13.45
CA VAL A 138 10.31 -16.77 13.22
C VAL A 138 11.69 -17.03 13.83
N ARG A 139 12.38 -15.99 14.31
CA ARG A 139 13.65 -16.10 15.02
C ARG A 139 13.47 -16.38 16.51
N ARG A 140 12.28 -16.11 17.06
CA ARG A 140 11.97 -16.21 18.49
C ARG A 140 10.89 -17.23 18.80
N GLU A 141 9.97 -17.44 17.87
CA GLU A 141 8.75 -18.19 18.09
C GLU A 141 8.60 -19.32 17.06
N ARG A 142 7.90 -20.38 17.48
CA ARG A 142 7.46 -21.44 16.57
C ARG A 142 6.01 -21.16 16.14
N PRO A 143 5.63 -21.52 14.90
CA PRO A 143 4.24 -21.43 14.48
C PRO A 143 3.32 -22.20 15.43
N ALA A 144 2.17 -21.62 15.75
CA ALA A 144 1.16 -22.28 16.57
C ALA A 144 0.60 -23.52 15.86
N PRO A 145 0.06 -24.51 16.61
CA PRO A 145 -0.65 -25.63 16.01
C PRO A 145 -1.75 -25.16 15.04
N GLY A 146 -1.87 -25.82 13.90
CA GLY A 146 -2.83 -25.48 12.85
C GLY A 146 -2.36 -24.40 11.86
N VAL A 147 -1.15 -23.83 12.02
CA VAL A 147 -0.53 -22.97 11.01
C VAL A 147 0.10 -23.82 9.91
N CYS A 148 -0.49 -23.78 8.71
CA CYS A 148 -0.02 -24.54 7.57
C CYS A 148 1.03 -23.78 6.76
N THR A 149 0.91 -22.45 6.68
CA THR A 149 1.85 -21.65 5.87
C THR A 149 2.51 -20.53 6.68
N VAL A 150 3.83 -20.41 6.54
CA VAL A 150 4.65 -19.34 7.14
C VAL A 150 5.32 -18.56 6.03
N LEU A 151 5.12 -17.25 6.01
CA LEU A 151 5.70 -16.36 4.99
C LEU A 151 6.95 -15.72 5.57
N VAL A 152 8.07 -15.82 4.84
CA VAL A 152 9.36 -15.29 5.28
C VAL A 152 9.94 -14.39 4.20
N GLN A 153 10.46 -13.22 4.58
CA GLN A 153 11.14 -12.33 3.65
C GLN A 153 12.53 -12.88 3.32
N THR A 154 12.90 -12.85 2.04
CA THR A 154 14.15 -13.47 1.59
C THR A 154 15.07 -12.40 0.99
N PRO A 155 16.27 -12.19 1.56
CA PRO A 155 17.26 -11.30 0.96
C PRO A 155 17.64 -11.70 -0.47
N ALA A 156 18.16 -10.75 -1.24
CA ALA A 156 18.65 -11.04 -2.58
C ALA A 156 19.81 -12.06 -2.53
N GLY A 157 19.74 -13.07 -3.39
CA GLY A 157 20.75 -14.14 -3.46
C GLY A 157 20.57 -15.29 -2.46
N THR A 158 19.61 -15.22 -1.54
CA THR A 158 19.30 -16.33 -0.62
C THR A 158 18.42 -17.37 -1.32
N SER A 159 18.80 -18.66 -1.25
CA SER A 159 17.97 -19.75 -1.78
C SER A 159 16.68 -19.91 -0.95
N PRO A 160 15.59 -20.46 -1.52
CA PRO A 160 14.36 -20.69 -0.78
C PRO A 160 14.57 -21.50 0.51
N ASP A 161 15.37 -22.57 0.45
CA ASP A 161 15.67 -23.41 1.62
C ASP A 161 16.44 -22.66 2.72
N ALA A 162 17.31 -21.73 2.34
CA ALA A 162 18.09 -20.93 3.29
C ALA A 162 17.30 -19.76 3.90
N SER A 163 16.07 -19.50 3.45
CA SER A 163 15.28 -18.35 3.91
C SER A 163 14.82 -18.47 5.36
N TRP A 164 14.71 -19.69 5.90
CA TRP A 164 14.33 -19.93 7.29
C TRP A 164 15.16 -21.07 7.93
N PRO A 165 16.42 -20.83 8.33
CA PRO A 165 17.33 -21.88 8.80
C PRO A 165 16.84 -22.69 10.02
N GLY A 166 15.94 -22.11 10.83
CA GLY A 166 15.37 -22.73 12.03
C GLY A 166 13.96 -23.31 11.83
N HIS A 167 13.54 -23.57 10.58
CA HIS A 167 12.19 -24.06 10.30
C HIS A 167 11.91 -25.43 10.97
N PRO A 168 10.67 -25.68 11.44
CA PRO A 168 10.25 -27.02 11.86
C PRO A 168 10.49 -28.09 10.79
N ALA A 169 10.84 -29.30 11.23
CA ALA A 169 11.08 -30.43 10.33
C ALA A 169 9.83 -30.75 9.48
N GLY A 170 10.05 -31.19 8.24
CA GLY A 170 8.98 -31.57 7.31
C GLY A 170 8.36 -30.40 6.53
N ARG A 171 8.65 -29.15 6.89
CA ARG A 171 8.17 -27.99 6.12
C ARG A 171 8.93 -27.84 4.81
N LEU A 172 8.20 -27.52 3.75
CA LEU A 172 8.72 -27.36 2.40
C LEU A 172 8.67 -25.89 1.98
N PRO A 173 9.78 -25.33 1.48
CA PRO A 173 9.77 -23.99 0.93
C PRO A 173 9.14 -23.99 -0.46
N HIS A 174 8.21 -23.08 -0.66
CA HIS A 174 7.60 -22.77 -1.94
C HIS A 174 8.04 -21.37 -2.34
N ALA A 175 8.91 -21.31 -3.35
CA ALA A 175 9.44 -20.07 -3.87
C ALA A 175 8.37 -19.34 -4.69
N THR A 176 7.71 -18.36 -4.10
CA THR A 176 6.76 -17.47 -4.75
C THR A 176 7.44 -16.15 -5.09
N THR A 177 7.91 -16.03 -6.32
CA THR A 177 8.54 -14.80 -6.81
C THR A 177 7.48 -13.82 -7.32
N SER A 178 7.17 -12.81 -6.50
CA SER A 178 6.68 -11.53 -7.01
C SER A 178 7.87 -10.74 -7.54
N SER A 179 7.80 -10.22 -8.77
CA SER A 179 8.95 -9.69 -9.53
C SER A 179 9.73 -8.57 -8.85
N THR A 180 9.17 -7.90 -7.83
CA THR A 180 9.82 -6.80 -7.11
C THR A 180 10.07 -7.09 -5.62
N ILE A 181 9.44 -8.10 -5.03
CA ILE A 181 9.49 -8.37 -3.59
C ILE A 181 9.73 -9.86 -3.37
N ARG A 182 10.87 -10.20 -2.76
CA ARG A 182 11.29 -11.58 -2.54
C ARG A 182 10.82 -12.09 -1.18
N TRP A 183 10.03 -13.15 -1.22
CA TRP A 183 9.52 -13.85 -0.06
C TRP A 183 9.33 -15.33 -0.42
N VAL A 184 9.24 -16.18 0.61
CA VAL A 184 9.05 -17.63 0.49
C VAL A 184 7.89 -18.05 1.38
N ALA A 185 7.00 -18.90 0.85
CA ALA A 185 5.97 -19.57 1.64
C ALA A 185 6.51 -20.92 2.10
N TRP A 186 6.64 -21.13 3.39
CA TRP A 186 6.97 -22.43 3.98
C TRP A 186 5.69 -23.16 4.35
N HIS A 187 5.40 -24.25 3.64
CA HIS A 187 4.21 -25.07 3.81
C HIS A 187 4.48 -26.26 4.72
N ASP A 188 3.46 -26.66 5.47
CA ASP A 188 3.43 -27.90 6.25
C ASP A 188 2.63 -28.96 5.49
N PRO A 189 3.29 -29.98 4.90
CA PRO A 189 2.62 -31.01 4.10
C PRO A 189 1.58 -31.83 4.89
N SER A 190 1.64 -31.83 6.22
CA SER A 190 0.62 -32.48 7.05
C SER A 190 -0.77 -31.87 6.87
N CYS A 191 -0.85 -30.64 6.36
CA CYS A 191 -2.11 -29.97 6.08
C CYS A 191 -2.79 -30.40 4.77
N ASP A 192 -2.11 -31.21 3.95
CA ASP A 192 -2.67 -31.74 2.70
C ASP A 192 -3.49 -33.03 2.91
N GLN A 193 -3.48 -33.58 4.13
CA GLN A 193 -4.24 -34.75 4.57
C GLN A 193 -5.59 -34.33 5.19
#